data_AF-A0A2T5LGS1-F1
#
_entry.id   AF-A0A2T5LGS1-F1
#
_cell.length_a   1.000
_cell.length_b   1.000
_cell.length_c   1.000
_cell.angle_alpha   90.00
_cell.angle_beta   90.00
_cell.angle_gamma   90.00
#
_symmetry.space_group_name_H-M   'P 1'
#
loop_
_entity.id
_entity.type
_entity.pdbx_description
1 polymer ?
#
loop_
_entity_poly.entity_id
_entity_poly.type
_entity_poly.pdbx_seq_one_letter_code
_entity_poly.pdbx_strand_id
1 'polypeptide(L)'
;MTDRRVRFDFEITFSNGGGLQGQGFRLDIEGEDIADDALAAYVIRDMKLLMVADVRILNKQVIEEQHKRADRRDDEPGHAVLAAGYVDLSHTIEDGMVTYKGLPAPLICDHLSREKSRGVYAEGTEFQIGRIQMVGNTGTYMDVPFHRYADGFDLSALSVATMADVPAVVVRTFGVAGRAIDWTHFAPVDCRHRAVLINTGWDRHWRTDQYFEGHPFLTEQAAVYLRDQGARVVGIDSLNIDDTSDGYRPVHSVLLAAGIPIVEHLTALDRVPVEGFTFTAAPPKLKGMGTFPVRAFDPPLSQFLRERPSARITSSLSR
;
A
#
# COMPACT_ATOMS: atom_id res chain seq x y z
N MET A 1 -13.17 8.04 -22.56
CA MET A 1 -13.71 6.86 -23.28
C MET A 1 -14.57 6.13 -22.28
N THR A 2 -15.77 5.66 -22.64
CA THR A 2 -16.61 4.86 -21.76
C THR A 2 -15.93 3.51 -21.55
N ASP A 3 -15.50 3.21 -20.32
CA ASP A 3 -15.01 1.88 -19.96
C ASP A 3 -16.20 0.93 -19.90
N ARG A 4 -16.10 -0.19 -20.65
CA ARG A 4 -17.12 -1.24 -20.69
C ARG A 4 -16.63 -2.45 -19.90
N ARG A 5 -17.52 -3.05 -19.12
CA ARG A 5 -17.26 -4.31 -18.43
C ARG A 5 -18.21 -5.36 -18.95
N VAL A 6 -17.80 -6.62 -18.94
CA VAL A 6 -18.71 -7.75 -19.13
C VAL A 6 -19.03 -8.37 -17.77
N ARG A 7 -20.33 -8.53 -17.48
CA ARG A 7 -20.84 -9.31 -16.36
C ARG A 7 -21.25 -10.69 -16.88
N PHE A 8 -20.79 -11.77 -16.26
CA PHE A 8 -21.14 -13.13 -16.69
C PHE A 8 -21.06 -14.12 -15.53
N ASP A 9 -21.71 -15.25 -15.70
CA ASP A 9 -21.61 -16.43 -14.85
C ASP A 9 -20.75 -17.47 -15.57
N PHE A 10 -20.15 -18.41 -14.84
CA PHE A 10 -19.41 -19.50 -15.46
C PHE A 10 -19.55 -20.82 -14.70
N GLU A 11 -19.44 -21.92 -15.44
CA GLU A 11 -19.30 -23.26 -14.89
C GLU A 11 -18.07 -23.93 -15.50
N ILE A 12 -17.22 -24.51 -14.67
CA ILE A 12 -16.00 -25.21 -15.06
C ILE A 12 -16.11 -26.65 -14.58
N THR A 13 -15.84 -27.60 -15.47
CA THR A 13 -15.69 -29.01 -15.13
C THR A 13 -14.22 -29.39 -15.22
N PHE A 14 -13.70 -30.11 -14.23
CA PHE A 14 -12.31 -30.58 -14.24
C PHE A 14 -12.21 -32.03 -14.74
N SER A 15 -11.17 -32.34 -15.52
CA SER A 15 -10.93 -33.67 -16.10
C SER A 15 -10.56 -34.72 -15.05
N ASN A 16 -10.18 -34.31 -13.84
CA ASN A 16 -9.94 -35.19 -12.69
C ASN A 16 -11.16 -35.30 -11.74
N GLY A 17 -12.32 -34.76 -12.14
CA GLY A 17 -13.56 -34.78 -11.36
C GLY A 17 -13.77 -33.52 -10.51
N GLY A 18 -15.04 -33.22 -10.22
CA GLY A 18 -15.47 -31.97 -9.58
C GLY A 18 -15.67 -30.82 -10.56
N GLY A 19 -16.04 -29.65 -10.03
CA GLY A 19 -16.29 -28.45 -10.82
C GLY A 19 -16.29 -27.18 -9.99
N LEU A 20 -16.26 -26.04 -10.66
CA LEU A 20 -16.30 -24.70 -10.07
C LEU A 20 -17.40 -23.89 -10.76
N GLN A 21 -18.25 -23.22 -9.99
CA GLN A 21 -19.27 -22.33 -10.52
C GLN A 21 -19.08 -20.92 -9.95
N GLY A 22 -19.20 -19.91 -10.82
CA GLY A 22 -19.12 -18.50 -10.47
C GLY A 22 -20.32 -17.74 -11.01
N GLN A 23 -20.80 -16.74 -10.25
CA GLN A 23 -21.95 -15.92 -10.61
C GLN A 23 -21.60 -14.43 -10.53
N GLY A 24 -22.06 -13.65 -11.50
CA GLY A 24 -21.93 -12.19 -11.54
C GLY A 24 -20.50 -11.67 -11.66
N PHE A 25 -19.59 -12.46 -12.21
CA PHE A 25 -18.19 -12.06 -12.45
C PHE A 25 -18.14 -10.84 -13.37
N ARG A 26 -17.29 -9.87 -13.05
CA ARG A 26 -17.12 -8.64 -13.84
C ARG A 26 -15.69 -8.53 -14.35
N LEU A 27 -15.52 -8.40 -15.66
CA LEU A 27 -14.24 -8.23 -16.32
C LEU A 27 -14.23 -6.97 -17.18
N ASP A 28 -13.14 -6.20 -17.11
CA ASP A 28 -12.93 -5.05 -18.00
C ASP A 28 -12.59 -5.54 -19.40
N ILE A 29 -13.21 -4.95 -20.42
CA ILE A 29 -12.98 -5.35 -21.82
C ILE A 29 -12.63 -4.14 -22.68
N GLU A 30 -11.70 -4.34 -23.60
CA GLU A 30 -11.42 -3.38 -24.66
C GLU A 30 -12.39 -3.63 -25.82
N GLY A 31 -13.22 -2.63 -26.15
CA GLY A 31 -14.18 -2.71 -27.24
C GLY A 31 -15.62 -2.95 -26.79
N GLU A 32 -16.48 -3.36 -27.73
CA GLU A 32 -17.92 -3.45 -27.48
C GLU A 32 -18.38 -4.81 -26.94
N ASP A 33 -17.58 -5.86 -27.13
CA ASP A 33 -17.88 -7.22 -26.71
C ASP A 33 -16.59 -8.07 -26.59
N ILE A 34 -16.69 -9.26 -25.99
CA ILE A 34 -15.61 -10.23 -25.83
C ILE A 34 -16.12 -11.65 -26.06
N ALA A 35 -15.39 -12.50 -26.78
CA ALA A 35 -15.83 -13.88 -27.03
C ALA A 35 -15.82 -14.74 -25.76
N ASP A 36 -16.73 -15.72 -25.67
CA ASP A 36 -16.85 -16.61 -24.51
C ASP A 36 -15.57 -17.43 -24.26
N ASP A 37 -14.86 -17.86 -25.30
CA ASP A 37 -13.57 -18.54 -25.19
C ASP A 37 -12.49 -17.64 -24.55
N ALA A 38 -12.52 -16.34 -24.83
CA ALA A 38 -11.60 -15.39 -24.23
C ALA A 38 -11.92 -15.15 -22.74
N LEU A 39 -13.21 -15.14 -22.37
CA LEU A 39 -13.65 -15.09 -20.98
C LEU A 39 -13.26 -16.36 -20.22
N ALA A 40 -13.46 -17.53 -20.83
CA ALA A 40 -13.04 -18.81 -20.27
C ALA A 40 -11.53 -18.82 -20.03
N ALA A 41 -10.73 -18.41 -21.04
CA ALA A 41 -9.28 -18.32 -20.92
C ALA A 41 -8.84 -17.35 -19.81
N TYR A 42 -9.55 -16.23 -19.63
CA TYR A 42 -9.30 -15.30 -18.54
C TYR A 42 -9.50 -15.96 -17.17
N VAL A 43 -10.67 -16.58 -16.95
CA VAL A 43 -10.97 -17.25 -15.67
C VAL A 43 -9.96 -18.35 -15.36
N ILE A 44 -9.63 -19.19 -16.34
CA ILE A 44 -8.65 -20.27 -16.16
C ILE A 44 -7.28 -19.71 -15.74
N ARG A 45 -6.82 -18.66 -16.44
CA ARG A 45 -5.49 -18.07 -16.21
C ARG A 45 -5.42 -17.36 -14.86
N ASP A 46 -6.41 -16.52 -14.57
CA ASP A 46 -6.45 -15.67 -13.39
C ASP A 46 -6.56 -16.51 -12.11
N MET A 47 -7.44 -17.51 -12.13
CA MET A 47 -7.63 -18.44 -11.02
C MET A 47 -6.60 -19.59 -11.00
N LYS A 48 -5.65 -19.61 -11.95
CA LYS A 48 -4.59 -20.62 -12.10
C LYS A 48 -5.15 -22.06 -12.08
N LEU A 49 -6.28 -22.28 -12.75
CA LEU A 49 -6.96 -23.56 -12.76
C LEU A 49 -6.23 -24.54 -13.68
N LEU A 50 -6.02 -25.76 -13.18
CA LEU A 50 -5.40 -26.86 -13.92
C LEU A 50 -6.45 -27.93 -14.25
N MET A 51 -6.18 -28.75 -15.26
CA MET A 51 -7.05 -29.88 -15.65
C MET A 51 -8.48 -29.47 -16.01
N VAL A 52 -8.67 -28.28 -16.59
CA VAL A 52 -9.99 -27.83 -17.05
C VAL A 52 -10.40 -28.63 -18.27
N ALA A 53 -11.58 -29.28 -18.21
CA ALA A 53 -12.14 -30.09 -19.29
C ALA A 53 -13.12 -29.29 -20.16
N ASP A 54 -14.03 -28.55 -19.52
CA ASP A 54 -15.05 -27.74 -20.18
C ASP A 54 -15.29 -26.45 -19.37
N VAL A 55 -15.56 -25.36 -20.08
CA VAL A 55 -15.98 -24.08 -19.48
C VAL A 55 -17.22 -23.58 -20.21
N ARG A 56 -18.26 -23.25 -19.45
CA ARG A 56 -19.49 -22.65 -19.97
C ARG A 56 -19.62 -21.24 -19.43
N ILE A 57 -19.74 -20.27 -20.33
CA ILE A 57 -20.07 -18.89 -20.00
C ILE A 57 -21.59 -18.75 -20.07
N LEU A 58 -22.18 -18.18 -19.03
CA LEU A 58 -23.62 -18.02 -18.86
C LEU A 58 -23.94 -16.56 -18.53
N ASN A 59 -25.18 -16.12 -18.80
CA ASN A 59 -25.69 -14.81 -18.39
C ASN A 59 -24.79 -13.59 -18.73
N LYS A 60 -24.04 -13.69 -19.83
CA LYS A 60 -23.10 -12.67 -20.30
C LYS A 60 -23.84 -11.40 -20.72
N GLN A 61 -23.45 -10.26 -20.15
CA GLN A 61 -24.00 -8.94 -20.43
C GLN A 61 -22.90 -7.89 -20.39
N VAL A 62 -22.76 -7.10 -21.44
CA VAL A 62 -21.88 -5.92 -21.42
C VAL A 62 -22.61 -4.79 -20.72
N ILE A 63 -21.95 -4.19 -19.73
CA ILE A 63 -22.47 -3.10 -18.91
C ILE A 63 -21.55 -1.87 -19.06
N GLU A 64 -22.17 -0.69 -19.14
CA GLU A 64 -21.46 0.58 -19.03
C GLU A 64 -21.52 1.04 -17.57
N GLU A 65 -20.36 1.05 -16.89
CA GLU A 65 -20.23 1.42 -15.48
C GLU A 65 -19.01 2.35 -15.37
N GLN A 66 -19.15 3.50 -14.70
CA GLN A 66 -18.01 4.39 -14.48
C GLN A 66 -16.92 3.66 -13.68
N HIS A 67 -15.70 3.62 -14.22
CA HIS A 67 -14.59 2.95 -13.57
C HIS A 67 -14.13 3.67 -12.29
N LYS A 68 -13.61 2.89 -11.34
CA LYS A 68 -12.94 3.32 -10.10
C LYS A 68 -11.41 3.47 -10.28
N ARG A 69 -10.89 3.40 -11.52
CA ARG A 69 -9.57 3.95 -11.86
C ARG A 69 -9.68 5.47 -11.91
N ALA A 70 -9.05 6.16 -10.98
CA ALA A 70 -8.85 7.59 -11.09
C ALA A 70 -7.86 7.85 -12.24
N ASP A 71 -8.36 7.98 -13.46
CA ASP A 71 -7.67 8.78 -14.46
C ASP A 71 -8.29 10.18 -14.39
N ARG A 72 -7.88 10.93 -13.35
CA ARG A 72 -8.13 12.37 -13.25
C ARG A 72 -6.81 13.09 -13.24
N ARG A 73 -6.45 13.60 -14.41
CA ARG A 73 -5.58 14.77 -14.52
C ARG A 73 -6.41 15.96 -14.08
N ASP A 74 -6.31 16.31 -12.81
CA ASP A 74 -6.73 17.62 -12.33
C ASP A 74 -5.48 18.31 -11.78
N ASP A 75 -5.04 19.34 -12.52
CA ASP A 75 -3.91 20.21 -12.20
C ASP A 75 -4.26 21.11 -10.99
N GLU A 76 -3.79 20.74 -9.80
CA GLU A 76 -3.67 21.64 -8.65
C GLU A 76 -2.27 22.26 -8.64
N PRO A 77 -2.13 23.61 -8.61
CA PRO A 77 -0.83 24.26 -8.69
C PRO A 77 -0.16 24.31 -7.31
N GLY A 78 0.64 23.30 -6.99
CA GLY A 78 1.50 23.35 -5.81
C GLY A 78 2.20 22.05 -5.43
N HIS A 79 3.35 21.77 -6.05
CA HIS A 79 4.36 20.75 -5.70
C HIS A 79 4.04 19.27 -5.96
N ALA A 80 4.50 18.76 -7.10
CA ALA A 80 5.65 17.85 -7.13
C ALA A 80 6.22 17.82 -8.56
N VAL A 81 7.45 18.31 -8.72
CA VAL A 81 8.25 17.93 -9.88
C VAL A 81 8.32 16.40 -9.85
N LEU A 82 7.87 15.73 -10.92
CA LEU A 82 8.10 14.31 -11.17
C LEU A 82 9.63 14.08 -11.19
N ALA A 83 10.24 13.93 -10.03
CA ALA A 83 11.65 13.65 -9.90
C ALA A 83 11.85 12.15 -10.13
N ALA A 84 12.29 11.81 -11.35
CA ALA A 84 12.95 10.55 -11.69
C ALA A 84 12.25 9.25 -11.21
N GLY A 85 10.94 9.14 -11.42
CA GLY A 85 10.20 7.86 -11.35
C GLY A 85 9.92 7.29 -9.96
N TYR A 86 10.13 8.05 -8.88
CA TYR A 86 9.64 7.68 -7.55
C TYR A 86 8.15 8.01 -7.41
N VAL A 87 7.40 7.20 -6.65
CA VAL A 87 6.07 7.57 -6.15
C VAL A 87 6.18 7.87 -4.66
N ASP A 88 5.91 9.11 -4.29
CA ASP A 88 5.85 9.53 -2.89
C ASP A 88 4.54 9.08 -2.27
N LEU A 89 4.62 8.26 -1.22
CA LEU A 89 3.48 7.65 -0.53
C LEU A 89 3.22 8.30 0.83
N SER A 90 3.79 9.49 1.07
CA SER A 90 3.71 10.21 2.33
C SER A 90 2.94 11.52 2.20
N HIS A 91 2.16 11.85 3.22
CA HIS A 91 1.60 13.18 3.37
C HIS A 91 2.66 14.19 3.87
N THR A 92 2.61 15.42 3.35
CA THR A 92 3.46 16.53 3.82
C THR A 92 3.14 16.86 5.28
N ILE A 93 4.19 17.03 6.10
CA ILE A 93 4.06 17.51 7.48
C ILE A 93 4.20 19.03 7.49
N GLU A 94 3.20 19.72 8.05
CA GLU A 94 3.09 21.18 8.11
C GLU A 94 2.84 21.65 9.55
N ASP A 95 3.27 22.88 9.86
CA ASP A 95 2.97 23.53 11.14
C ASP A 95 1.44 23.56 11.39
N GLY A 96 1.02 23.19 12.59
CA GLY A 96 -0.39 23.25 12.98
C GLY A 96 -1.30 22.19 12.35
N MET A 97 -0.77 21.25 11.53
CA MET A 97 -1.61 20.21 10.94
C MET A 97 -2.21 19.26 11.98
N VAL A 98 -3.39 18.74 11.71
CA VAL A 98 -4.05 17.75 12.58
C VAL A 98 -3.95 16.38 11.91
N THR A 99 -3.18 15.47 12.51
CA THR A 99 -3.11 14.04 12.09
C THR A 99 -4.13 13.19 12.83
N TYR A 100 -4.32 13.45 14.14
CA TYR A 100 -5.35 12.84 14.97
C TYR A 100 -6.06 13.90 15.80
N LYS A 101 -7.40 13.81 15.88
CA LYS A 101 -8.19 14.63 16.80
C LYS A 101 -7.78 14.30 18.25
N GLY A 102 -7.43 15.34 19.01
CA GLY A 102 -7.02 15.22 20.42
C GLY A 102 -5.52 15.10 20.68
N LEU A 103 -4.69 14.88 19.65
CA LEU A 103 -3.23 14.97 19.78
C LEU A 103 -2.73 16.39 19.49
N PRO A 104 -1.63 16.85 20.13
CA PRO A 104 -1.01 18.12 19.80
C PRO A 104 -0.56 18.17 18.34
N ALA A 105 -0.90 19.25 17.64
CA ALA A 105 -0.37 19.56 16.32
C ALA A 105 1.16 19.80 16.38
N PRO A 106 1.92 19.51 15.32
CA PRO A 106 3.33 19.84 15.26
C PRO A 106 3.52 21.36 15.30
N LEU A 107 4.56 21.80 16.01
CA LEU A 107 5.06 23.16 16.00
C LEU A 107 6.37 23.16 15.19
N ILE A 108 6.36 23.83 14.04
CA ILE A 108 7.49 23.94 13.11
C ILE A 108 7.86 25.41 12.96
N CYS A 109 9.05 25.78 13.41
CA CYS A 109 9.48 27.17 13.41
C CYS A 109 10.99 27.31 13.25
N ASP A 110 11.48 28.54 13.16
CA ASP A 110 12.91 28.81 13.12
C ASP A 110 13.53 28.76 14.52
N HIS A 111 14.55 27.91 14.71
CA HIS A 111 15.53 28.09 15.79
C HIS A 111 16.45 29.29 15.48
N LEU A 112 16.93 29.34 14.23
CA LEU A 112 17.68 30.47 13.67
C LEU A 112 17.08 30.82 12.31
N SER A 113 16.54 32.03 12.17
CA SER A 113 16.04 32.52 10.89
C SER A 113 17.18 33.02 9.99
N ARG A 114 16.95 33.04 8.68
CA ARG A 114 17.93 33.60 7.71
C ARG A 114 18.34 35.01 8.07
N GLU A 115 17.37 35.87 8.40
CA GLU A 115 17.62 37.24 8.83
C GLU A 115 18.53 37.31 10.07
N LYS A 116 18.21 36.55 11.12
CA LYS A 116 19.03 36.51 12.35
C LYS A 116 20.41 35.94 12.09
N SER A 117 20.55 34.99 11.17
CA SER A 117 21.83 34.38 10.83
C SER A 117 22.83 35.38 10.23
N ARG A 118 22.37 36.43 9.52
CA ARG A 118 23.24 37.48 8.97
C ARG A 118 24.02 38.26 10.02
N GLY A 119 23.52 38.32 11.26
CA GLY A 119 24.21 38.94 12.39
C GLY A 119 25.29 38.05 13.03
N VAL A 120 25.39 36.78 12.61
CA VAL A 120 26.31 35.77 13.15
C VAL A 120 27.37 35.37 12.11
N TYR A 121 26.98 35.28 10.84
CA TYR A 121 27.83 34.83 9.74
C TYR A 121 28.38 35.99 8.90
N ALA A 122 29.42 35.70 8.11
CA ALA A 122 30.04 36.69 7.22
C ALA A 122 29.06 37.21 6.15
N GLU A 123 29.36 38.38 5.59
CA GLU A 123 28.58 38.97 4.51
C GLU A 123 28.38 37.98 3.35
N GLY A 124 27.14 37.91 2.83
CA GLY A 124 26.76 36.95 1.79
C GLY A 124 26.46 35.53 2.28
N THR A 125 26.60 35.24 3.59
CA THR A 125 26.30 33.92 4.17
C THR A 125 25.08 33.99 5.08
N GLU A 126 24.05 33.19 4.80
CA GLU A 126 22.86 33.05 5.64
C GLU A 126 22.37 31.60 5.73
N PHE A 127 21.83 31.23 6.88
CA PHE A 127 21.29 29.89 7.16
C PHE A 127 19.92 29.98 7.80
N GLN A 128 19.08 28.98 7.56
CA GLN A 128 17.91 28.70 8.39
C GLN A 128 18.17 27.40 9.14
N ILE A 129 17.91 27.41 10.45
CA ILE A 129 17.91 26.21 11.28
C ILE A 129 16.49 26.07 11.81
N GLY A 130 15.76 25.08 11.31
CA GLY A 130 14.43 24.75 11.78
C GLY A 130 14.45 24.06 13.14
N ARG A 131 13.35 24.20 13.87
CA ARG A 131 13.01 23.43 15.06
C ARG A 131 11.63 22.82 14.84
N ILE A 132 11.50 21.57 15.26
CA ILE A 132 10.23 20.86 15.29
C ILE A 132 9.97 20.34 16.70
N GLN A 133 8.73 20.50 17.16
CA GLN A 133 8.17 19.81 18.32
C GLN A 133 6.88 19.13 17.87
N MET A 134 6.83 17.80 17.92
CA MET A 134 5.68 17.04 17.46
C MET A 134 5.57 15.71 18.19
N VAL A 135 4.37 15.12 18.17
CA VAL A 135 4.17 13.72 18.55
C VAL A 135 4.60 12.80 17.40
N GLY A 136 5.04 11.57 17.71
CA GLY A 136 5.53 10.63 16.69
C GLY A 136 4.46 10.19 15.69
N ASN A 137 3.20 10.14 16.12
CA ASN A 137 2.02 9.86 15.29
C ASN A 137 1.58 11.11 14.48
N THR A 138 2.46 11.66 13.65
CA THR A 138 2.21 12.84 12.80
C THR A 138 2.42 12.50 11.32
N GLY A 139 1.49 12.89 10.44
CA GLY A 139 1.56 12.57 9.01
C GLY A 139 1.59 11.07 8.74
N THR A 140 2.36 10.65 7.74
CA THR A 140 2.65 9.23 7.48
C THR A 140 3.76 8.76 8.40
N TYR A 141 3.47 7.78 9.26
CA TYR A 141 4.41 7.30 10.28
C TYR A 141 4.46 5.79 10.35
N MET A 142 5.50 5.28 11.01
CA MET A 142 5.68 3.87 11.27
C MET A 142 5.60 3.57 12.77
N ASP A 143 4.87 2.53 13.13
CA ASP A 143 4.86 1.92 14.46
C ASP A 143 5.70 0.63 14.47
N VAL A 144 6.50 0.49 15.53
CA VAL A 144 7.29 -0.71 15.85
C VAL A 144 6.87 -1.28 17.21
N PRO A 145 7.32 -2.47 17.62
CA PRO A 145 6.77 -3.16 18.80
C PRO A 145 6.74 -2.34 20.08
N PHE A 146 7.71 -1.46 20.31
CA PHE A 146 7.73 -0.56 21.47
C PHE A 146 6.49 0.35 21.57
N HIS A 147 5.80 0.65 20.45
CA HIS A 147 4.56 1.41 20.46
C HIS A 147 3.47 0.73 21.30
N ARG A 148 3.43 -0.61 21.28
CA ARG A 148 2.42 -1.42 21.97
C ARG A 148 2.94 -2.14 23.20
N TYR A 149 4.18 -2.60 23.17
CA TYR A 149 4.79 -3.48 24.16
C TYR A 149 6.02 -2.80 24.76
N ALA A 150 6.01 -2.55 26.07
CA ALA A 150 7.08 -1.79 26.75
C ALA A 150 8.48 -2.46 26.66
N ASP A 151 8.52 -3.77 26.44
CA ASP A 151 9.71 -4.59 26.22
C ASP A 151 10.02 -4.84 24.73
N GLY A 152 9.16 -4.36 23.83
CA GLY A 152 9.38 -4.40 22.39
C GLY A 152 10.54 -3.51 21.96
N PHE A 153 11.10 -3.78 20.77
CA PHE A 153 12.17 -2.97 20.23
C PHE A 153 11.67 -1.61 19.74
N ASP A 154 12.48 -0.57 19.93
CA ASP A 154 12.22 0.79 19.47
C ASP A 154 12.76 1.05 18.06
N LEU A 155 12.53 2.25 17.52
CA LEU A 155 12.99 2.63 16.18
C LEU A 155 14.51 2.57 16.01
N SER A 156 15.29 2.66 17.09
CA SER A 156 16.74 2.58 17.02
C SER A 156 17.26 1.15 16.80
N ALA A 157 16.42 0.16 17.11
CA ALA A 157 16.69 -1.26 16.96
C ALA A 157 15.97 -1.91 15.75
N LEU A 158 15.13 -1.16 15.04
CA LEU A 158 14.51 -1.61 13.80
C LEU A 158 15.56 -1.92 12.73
N SER A 159 15.43 -3.07 12.07
CA SER A 159 16.34 -3.48 11.01
C SER A 159 16.11 -2.68 9.72
N VAL A 160 17.18 -2.24 9.06
CA VAL A 160 17.06 -1.57 7.75
C VAL A 160 16.42 -2.50 6.71
N ALA A 161 16.70 -3.81 6.79
CA ALA A 161 16.15 -4.79 5.85
C ALA A 161 14.64 -4.98 5.96
N THR A 162 14.00 -4.50 7.03
CA THR A 162 12.54 -4.51 7.17
C THR A 162 11.88 -3.24 6.64
N MET A 163 12.64 -2.21 6.28
CA MET A 163 12.08 -0.89 5.95
C MET A 163 12.63 -0.25 4.66
N ALA A 164 13.61 -0.89 4.01
CA ALA A 164 14.20 -0.41 2.77
C ALA A 164 14.16 -1.50 1.70
N ASP A 165 13.73 -1.11 0.50
CA ASP A 165 13.67 -1.93 -0.71
C ASP A 165 12.95 -3.28 -0.51
N VAL A 166 11.90 -3.27 0.32
CA VAL A 166 11.14 -4.48 0.65
C VAL A 166 10.22 -4.82 -0.53
N PRO A 167 10.27 -6.03 -1.12
CA PRO A 167 9.33 -6.42 -2.17
C PRO A 167 7.90 -6.19 -1.71
N ALA A 168 7.10 -5.50 -2.52
CA ALA A 168 5.82 -4.98 -2.09
C ALA A 168 4.66 -5.47 -2.95
N VAL A 169 3.49 -5.55 -2.33
CA VAL A 169 2.21 -5.80 -2.98
C VAL A 169 1.17 -4.80 -2.48
N VAL A 170 0.22 -4.46 -3.35
CA VAL A 170 -0.93 -3.62 -2.98
C VAL A 170 -2.22 -4.44 -3.01
N VAL A 171 -2.94 -4.44 -1.90
CA VAL A 171 -4.28 -4.99 -1.78
C VAL A 171 -5.28 -3.86 -2.01
N ARG A 172 -6.01 -3.93 -3.12
CA ARG A 172 -7.01 -2.92 -3.51
C ARG A 172 -8.36 -3.24 -2.87
N THR A 173 -8.80 -2.38 -1.95
CA THR A 173 -10.09 -2.53 -1.24
C THR A 173 -11.03 -1.35 -1.46
N PHE A 174 -10.65 -0.42 -2.35
CA PHE A 174 -11.45 0.75 -2.67
C PHE A 174 -12.88 0.40 -3.10
N GLY A 175 -13.84 0.85 -2.28
CA GLY A 175 -15.27 0.65 -2.50
C GLY A 175 -15.75 -0.80 -2.36
N VAL A 176 -15.02 -1.61 -1.59
CA VAL A 176 -15.59 -2.75 -0.87
C VAL A 176 -16.73 -2.26 0.04
N ALA A 177 -17.77 -3.08 0.20
CA ALA A 177 -18.89 -2.73 1.07
C ALA A 177 -18.50 -2.82 2.55
N GLY A 178 -18.81 -1.78 3.33
CA GLY A 178 -18.45 -1.70 4.75
C GLY A 178 -17.03 -1.16 4.98
N ARG A 179 -16.62 -1.13 6.26
CA ARG A 179 -15.31 -0.61 6.69
C ARG A 179 -14.27 -1.69 6.96
N ALA A 180 -14.72 -2.87 7.37
CA ALA A 180 -13.86 -3.96 7.79
C ALA A 180 -13.26 -4.70 6.60
N ILE A 181 -11.93 -4.81 6.57
CA ILE A 181 -11.16 -5.53 5.56
C ILE A 181 -10.66 -6.82 6.17
N ASP A 182 -11.30 -7.92 5.77
CA ASP A 182 -11.04 -9.25 6.32
C ASP A 182 -9.98 -10.04 5.53
N TRP A 183 -9.49 -11.14 6.11
CA TRP A 183 -8.41 -11.98 5.56
C TRP A 183 -8.64 -12.43 4.10
N THR A 184 -9.90 -12.58 3.70
CA THR A 184 -10.30 -12.99 2.34
C THR A 184 -9.84 -12.01 1.27
N HIS A 185 -9.64 -10.73 1.59
CA HIS A 185 -9.10 -9.73 0.66
C HIS A 185 -7.61 -9.94 0.36
N PHE A 186 -6.91 -10.63 1.24
CA PHE A 186 -5.47 -10.89 1.13
C PHE A 186 -5.18 -12.24 0.48
N ALA A 187 -6.12 -13.18 0.50
CA ALA A 187 -5.96 -14.51 -0.09
C ALA A 187 -5.56 -14.50 -1.59
N PRO A 188 -6.06 -13.58 -2.44
CA PRO A 188 -5.66 -13.51 -3.86
C PRO A 188 -4.25 -12.93 -4.10
N VAL A 189 -3.64 -12.31 -3.09
CA VAL A 189 -2.36 -11.60 -3.21
C VAL A 189 -1.28 -12.36 -2.44
N ASP A 190 -0.12 -12.60 -3.06
CA ASP A 190 0.98 -13.27 -2.38
C ASP A 190 1.65 -12.31 -1.36
N CYS A 191 1.22 -12.42 -0.11
CA CYS A 191 1.66 -11.56 0.99
C CYS A 191 2.99 -12.04 1.62
N ARG A 192 3.52 -13.18 1.20
CA ARG A 192 4.62 -13.86 1.92
C ARG A 192 5.92 -13.08 1.85
N HIS A 193 6.44 -12.68 3.00
CA HIS A 193 7.70 -11.96 3.13
C HIS A 193 7.75 -10.65 2.34
N ARG A 194 6.60 -10.00 2.15
CA ARG A 194 6.46 -8.72 1.44
C ARG A 194 6.00 -7.59 2.34
N ALA A 195 6.20 -6.36 1.89
CA ALA A 195 5.43 -5.22 2.36
C ALA A 195 4.02 -5.33 1.78
N VAL A 196 2.99 -5.37 2.62
CA VAL A 196 1.60 -5.46 2.21
C VAL A 196 0.94 -4.12 2.44
N LEU A 197 0.65 -3.40 1.35
CA LEU A 197 0.07 -2.06 1.39
C LEU A 197 -1.42 -2.15 1.04
N ILE A 198 -2.29 -1.62 1.90
CA ILE A 198 -3.73 -1.68 1.73
C ILE A 198 -4.21 -0.34 1.20
N ASN A 199 -4.70 -0.35 -0.04
CA ASN A 199 -5.30 0.81 -0.66
C ASN A 199 -6.81 0.78 -0.51
N THR A 200 -7.27 1.50 0.50
CA THR A 200 -8.68 1.72 0.81
C THR A 200 -9.23 2.94 0.08
N GLY A 201 -8.35 3.82 -0.43
CA GLY A 201 -8.68 5.11 -1.04
C GLY A 201 -9.23 6.13 -0.04
N TRP A 202 -8.93 5.94 1.24
CA TRP A 202 -9.36 6.84 2.32
C TRP A 202 -8.51 8.12 2.39
N ASP A 203 -7.29 8.07 1.87
CA ASP A 203 -6.38 9.21 1.75
C ASP A 203 -6.97 10.40 0.98
N ARG A 204 -7.95 10.19 0.10
CA ARG A 204 -8.72 11.27 -0.55
C ARG A 204 -9.43 12.20 0.44
N HIS A 205 -9.65 11.75 1.68
CA HIS A 205 -10.29 12.54 2.74
C HIS A 205 -9.27 13.27 3.62
N TRP A 206 -7.96 13.09 3.40
CA TRP A 206 -6.91 13.74 4.18
C TRP A 206 -7.15 15.24 4.37
N ARG A 207 -6.91 15.75 5.58
CA ARG A 207 -7.18 17.14 6.01
C ARG A 207 -8.66 17.57 5.98
N THR A 208 -9.59 16.63 5.95
CA THR A 208 -11.03 16.91 6.13
C THR A 208 -11.56 16.23 7.39
N ASP A 209 -12.70 16.70 7.92
CA ASP A 209 -13.35 16.05 9.05
C ASP A 209 -13.72 14.59 8.75
N GLN A 210 -14.05 14.28 7.49
CA GLN A 210 -14.39 12.93 7.05
C GLN A 210 -13.25 11.93 7.27
N TYR A 211 -11.98 12.38 7.27
CA TYR A 211 -10.85 11.49 7.49
C TYR A 211 -10.93 10.75 8.83
N PHE A 212 -11.49 11.42 9.84
CA PHE A 212 -11.53 10.95 11.22
C PHE A 212 -12.73 10.04 11.54
N GLU A 213 -13.65 9.84 10.59
CA GLU A 213 -14.94 9.21 10.86
C GLU A 213 -15.26 8.11 9.84
N GLY A 214 -15.59 6.91 10.31
CA GLY A 214 -16.02 5.82 9.43
C GLY A 214 -14.91 5.27 8.53
N HIS A 215 -13.65 5.43 8.94
CA HIS A 215 -12.50 4.95 8.19
C HIS A 215 -12.47 3.40 8.08
N PRO A 216 -11.98 2.85 6.95
CA PRO A 216 -11.69 1.43 6.80
C PRO A 216 -10.58 0.95 7.74
N PHE A 217 -10.61 -0.33 8.11
CA PHE A 217 -9.66 -0.95 9.02
C PHE A 217 -9.54 -2.45 8.75
N LEU A 218 -8.50 -3.10 9.29
CA LEU A 218 -8.30 -4.55 9.17
C LEU A 218 -8.97 -5.31 10.33
N THR A 219 -9.50 -6.49 10.05
CA THR A 219 -9.97 -7.39 11.11
C THR A 219 -8.81 -8.06 11.85
N GLU A 220 -9.07 -8.61 13.03
CA GLU A 220 -8.10 -9.47 13.74
C GLU A 220 -7.69 -10.68 12.88
N GLN A 221 -8.63 -11.28 12.15
CA GLN A 221 -8.34 -12.41 11.26
C GLN A 221 -7.40 -12.01 10.10
N ALA A 222 -7.56 -10.79 9.56
CA ALA A 222 -6.61 -10.26 8.57
C ALA A 222 -5.21 -10.09 9.17
N ALA A 223 -5.09 -9.57 10.39
CA ALA A 223 -3.81 -9.43 11.07
C ALA A 223 -3.13 -10.78 11.32
N VAL A 224 -3.90 -11.78 11.78
CA VAL A 224 -3.42 -13.16 11.98
C VAL A 224 -2.96 -13.76 10.66
N TYR A 225 -3.73 -13.61 9.59
CA TYR A 225 -3.34 -14.09 8.26
C TYR A 225 -2.03 -13.46 7.78
N LEU A 226 -1.89 -12.13 7.86
CA LEU A 226 -0.67 -11.42 7.44
C LEU A 226 0.56 -11.83 8.24
N ARG A 227 0.41 -12.00 9.56
CA ARG A 227 1.44 -12.57 10.42
C ARG A 227 1.86 -13.96 9.97
N ASP A 228 0.89 -14.83 9.70
CA ASP A 228 1.15 -16.23 9.33
C ASP A 228 1.77 -16.35 7.94
N GLN A 229 1.48 -15.41 7.03
CA GLN A 229 2.21 -15.26 5.76
C GLN A 229 3.64 -14.71 5.95
N GLY A 230 3.99 -14.22 7.14
CA GLY A 230 5.29 -13.61 7.42
C GLY A 230 5.48 -12.30 6.67
N ALA A 231 4.43 -11.47 6.58
CA ALA A 231 4.52 -10.11 6.06
C ALA A 231 5.67 -9.36 6.75
N ARG A 232 6.40 -8.54 5.99
CA ARG A 232 7.56 -7.79 6.49
C ARG A 232 7.17 -6.46 7.12
N VAL A 233 6.19 -5.79 6.52
CA VAL A 233 5.58 -4.53 6.95
C VAL A 233 4.14 -4.55 6.45
N VAL A 234 3.22 -3.97 7.22
CA VAL A 234 1.84 -3.76 6.78
C VAL A 234 1.55 -2.27 6.75
N GLY A 235 1.09 -1.75 5.62
CA GLY A 235 0.80 -0.34 5.44
C GLY A 235 -0.65 -0.09 5.06
N ILE A 236 -1.26 1.01 5.50
CA ILE A 236 -2.64 1.38 5.13
C ILE A 236 -2.75 2.88 4.84
N ASP A 237 -3.58 3.24 3.85
CA ASP A 237 -3.90 4.63 3.49
C ASP A 237 -5.07 5.24 4.28
N SER A 238 -5.33 4.71 5.47
CA SER A 238 -6.46 5.09 6.33
C SER A 238 -6.02 5.74 7.64
N LEU A 239 -6.98 6.24 8.41
CA LEU A 239 -6.75 6.89 9.70
C LEU A 239 -6.03 5.96 10.67
N ASN A 240 -6.46 4.71 10.76
CA ASN A 240 -5.85 3.71 11.64
C ASN A 240 -6.07 2.33 11.02
N ILE A 241 -5.14 1.41 11.25
CA ILE A 241 -5.22 0.03 10.77
C ILE A 241 -6.25 -0.79 11.56
N ASP A 242 -6.60 -0.37 12.78
CA ASP A 242 -7.63 -0.96 13.64
C ASP A 242 -8.94 -0.17 13.62
N ASP A 243 -10.06 -0.82 13.97
CA ASP A 243 -11.29 -0.07 14.26
C ASP A 243 -11.06 0.83 15.47
N THR A 244 -11.46 2.09 15.36
CA THR A 244 -11.23 3.09 16.41
C THR A 244 -12.32 3.13 17.48
N SER A 245 -13.43 2.40 17.27
CA SER A 245 -14.69 2.53 18.01
C SER A 245 -14.71 2.01 19.45
N ASP A 246 -13.97 0.93 19.75
CA ASP A 246 -14.09 0.21 21.04
C ASP A 246 -12.79 0.18 21.87
N GLY A 247 -11.66 0.58 21.27
CA GLY A 247 -10.34 0.60 21.92
C GLY A 247 -9.60 -0.74 21.95
N TYR A 248 -10.12 -1.80 21.32
CA TYR A 248 -9.54 -3.16 21.40
C TYR A 248 -8.19 -3.28 20.66
N ARG A 249 -8.09 -2.66 19.48
CA ARG A 249 -6.87 -2.57 18.64
C ARG A 249 -6.13 -3.93 18.42
N PRO A 250 -6.82 -4.97 17.91
CA PRO A 250 -6.23 -6.29 17.72
C PRO A 250 -5.13 -6.34 16.66
N VAL A 251 -5.21 -5.53 15.60
CA VAL A 251 -4.25 -5.55 14.49
C VAL A 251 -2.88 -5.06 14.96
N HIS A 252 -2.83 -3.93 15.68
CA HIS A 252 -1.62 -3.48 16.35
C HIS A 252 -1.05 -4.57 17.25
N SER A 253 -1.90 -5.18 18.08
CA SER A 253 -1.46 -6.22 19.02
C SER A 253 -0.85 -7.43 18.30
N VAL A 254 -1.54 -7.98 17.29
CA VAL A 254 -1.08 -9.18 16.57
C VAL A 254 0.20 -8.91 15.76
N LEU A 255 0.25 -7.82 14.99
CA LEU A 255 1.38 -7.55 14.10
C LEU A 255 2.62 -7.13 14.89
N LEU A 256 2.47 -6.23 15.86
CA LEU A 256 3.60 -5.74 16.65
C LEU A 256 4.16 -6.81 17.60
N ALA A 257 3.33 -7.73 18.12
CA ALA A 257 3.83 -8.86 18.89
C ALA A 257 4.68 -9.81 18.03
N ALA A 258 4.41 -9.89 16.73
CA ALA A 258 5.20 -10.65 15.76
C ALA A 258 6.41 -9.87 15.22
N GLY A 259 6.64 -8.65 15.68
CA GLY A 259 7.73 -7.80 15.20
C GLY A 259 7.51 -7.21 13.81
N ILE A 260 6.27 -7.21 13.30
CA ILE A 260 5.91 -6.68 11.98
C ILE A 260 5.55 -5.20 12.12
N PRO A 261 6.33 -4.26 11.56
CA PRO A 261 6.02 -2.84 11.63
C PRO A 261 4.75 -2.48 10.86
N ILE A 262 4.10 -1.41 11.30
CA ILE A 262 2.87 -0.87 10.71
C ILE A 262 3.17 0.52 10.16
N VAL A 263 2.65 0.86 8.97
CA VAL A 263 2.73 2.22 8.41
C VAL A 263 1.31 2.75 8.16
N GLU A 264 0.94 3.83 8.82
CA GLU A 264 -0.39 4.42 8.71
C GLU A 264 -0.38 5.73 7.93
N HIS A 265 -1.55 6.17 7.46
CA HIS A 265 -1.72 7.39 6.67
C HIS A 265 -0.87 7.41 5.39
N LEU A 266 -0.72 6.27 4.71
CA LEU A 266 -0.17 6.25 3.36
C LEU A 266 -1.07 7.04 2.41
N THR A 267 -0.52 7.48 1.29
CA THR A 267 -1.28 8.11 0.20
C THR A 267 -0.78 7.64 -1.15
N ALA A 268 -1.51 7.98 -2.22
CA ALA A 268 -1.08 7.74 -3.59
C ALA A 268 -0.84 6.25 -3.91
N LEU A 269 -1.37 5.34 -3.09
CA LEU A 269 -1.21 3.91 -3.34
C LEU A 269 -1.87 3.52 -4.67
N ASP A 270 -2.89 4.23 -5.15
CA ASP A 270 -3.50 4.08 -6.49
C ASP A 270 -2.51 4.26 -7.65
N ARG A 271 -1.38 4.92 -7.41
CA ARG A 271 -0.37 5.23 -8.43
C ARG A 271 0.76 4.21 -8.56
N VAL A 272 0.85 3.22 -7.66
CA VAL A 272 1.84 2.12 -7.73
C VAL A 272 1.21 0.85 -8.31
N PRO A 273 1.99 -0.04 -8.96
CA PRO A 273 1.46 -1.31 -9.45
C PRO A 273 1.03 -2.22 -8.28
N VAL A 274 0.19 -3.23 -8.59
CA VAL A 274 -0.27 -4.21 -7.58
C VAL A 274 0.89 -5.08 -7.06
N GLU A 275 1.90 -5.34 -7.89
CA GLU A 275 3.09 -6.13 -7.55
C GLU A 275 4.27 -5.68 -8.43
N GLY A 276 5.46 -6.24 -8.15
CA GLY A 276 6.65 -6.00 -8.97
C GLY A 276 7.39 -4.69 -8.64
N PHE A 277 7.13 -4.12 -7.47
CA PHE A 277 7.80 -2.93 -6.96
C PHE A 277 8.37 -3.19 -5.55
N THR A 278 9.11 -2.22 -5.03
CA THR A 278 9.66 -2.28 -3.66
C THR A 278 9.16 -1.11 -2.83
N PHE A 279 9.05 -1.31 -1.53
CA PHE A 279 8.60 -0.29 -0.60
C PHE A 279 9.72 0.08 0.37
N THR A 280 9.95 1.38 0.49
CA THR A 280 10.86 1.95 1.49
C THR A 280 10.08 2.91 2.38
N ALA A 281 10.20 2.75 3.70
CA ALA A 281 9.62 3.61 4.72
C ALA A 281 10.54 3.64 5.96
N ALA A 282 11.66 4.34 5.84
CA ALA A 282 12.66 4.39 6.91
C ALA A 282 12.39 5.56 7.88
N PRO A 283 12.12 5.30 9.18
CA PRO A 283 12.07 6.34 10.20
C PRO A 283 13.50 6.77 10.61
N PRO A 284 13.66 7.97 11.19
CA PRO A 284 14.87 8.32 11.91
C PRO A 284 15.18 7.32 13.03
N LYS A 285 16.47 7.06 13.24
CA LYS A 285 16.96 6.09 14.24
C LYS A 285 16.89 6.65 15.67
N LEU A 286 15.68 6.72 16.22
CA LEU A 286 15.39 7.34 17.52
C LEU A 286 15.29 6.29 18.63
N LYS A 287 16.03 6.51 19.73
CA LYS A 287 15.98 5.66 20.92
C LYS A 287 14.83 6.07 21.85
N GLY A 288 14.13 5.10 22.41
CA GLY A 288 13.01 5.30 23.33
C GLY A 288 11.70 5.70 22.64
N MET A 289 11.61 5.55 21.32
CA MET A 289 10.42 5.89 20.54
C MET A 289 9.95 4.68 19.74
N GLY A 290 8.66 4.35 19.87
CA GLY A 290 8.02 3.25 19.12
C GLY A 290 7.33 3.70 17.85
N THR A 291 7.27 5.02 17.62
CA THR A 291 6.55 5.62 16.50
C THR A 291 7.20 6.93 16.08
N PHE A 292 7.36 7.14 14.78
CA PHE A 292 7.84 8.41 14.23
C PHE A 292 7.50 8.52 12.73
N PRO A 293 7.40 9.74 12.18
CA PRO A 293 7.15 9.92 10.76
C PRO A 293 8.22 9.27 9.88
N VAL A 294 7.78 8.79 8.72
CA VAL A 294 8.62 8.18 7.67
C VAL A 294 8.44 8.93 6.37
N ARG A 295 9.44 8.86 5.48
CA ARG A 295 9.22 9.10 4.05
C ARG A 295 9.02 7.74 3.38
N ALA A 296 7.76 7.37 3.20
CA ALA A 296 7.33 6.20 2.46
C ALA A 296 7.34 6.49 0.96
N PHE A 297 7.96 5.62 0.15
CA PHE A 297 7.99 5.75 -1.30
C PHE A 297 8.21 4.41 -2.01
N ASP A 298 7.78 4.37 -3.27
CA ASP A 298 8.21 3.38 -4.27
C ASP A 298 9.38 3.96 -5.07
N PRO A 299 10.54 3.29 -5.16
CA PRO A 299 11.61 3.71 -6.03
C PRO A 299 11.25 3.50 -7.51
N PRO A 300 11.83 4.27 -8.44
CA PRO A 300 11.72 4.02 -9.85
C PRO A 300 12.12 2.59 -10.13
N LEU A 301 11.36 1.95 -11.00
CA LEU A 301 11.75 0.75 -11.74
C LEU A 301 13.07 1.04 -12.49
N SER A 302 14.17 1.06 -11.76
CA SER A 302 15.48 0.89 -12.34
C SER A 302 15.54 -0.54 -12.84
N GLN A 303 16.03 -0.70 -14.07
CA GLN A 303 16.15 -1.94 -14.81
C GLN A 303 17.00 -2.99 -14.08
N PHE A 304 16.55 -3.56 -12.97
CA PHE A 304 17.14 -4.73 -12.32
C PHE A 304 16.97 -6.01 -13.17
N LEU A 305 16.52 -5.88 -14.42
CA LEU A 305 16.58 -6.87 -15.50
C LEU A 305 17.79 -6.67 -16.45
N ARG A 306 18.93 -6.17 -15.98
CA ARG A 306 20.19 -6.34 -16.73
C ARG A 306 21.05 -7.42 -16.07
N GLU A 307 21.14 -8.52 -16.82
CA GLU A 307 22.22 -9.53 -16.81
C GLU A 307 22.12 -10.66 -15.77
N ARG A 308 21.25 -11.64 -16.05
CA ARG A 308 21.69 -13.04 -15.90
C ARG A 308 22.43 -13.42 -17.18
N PRO A 309 23.71 -13.83 -17.13
CA PRO A 309 24.37 -14.38 -18.31
C PRO A 309 23.62 -15.65 -18.71
N SER A 310 23.20 -15.73 -19.98
CA SER A 310 22.66 -16.97 -20.52
C SER A 310 23.72 -18.05 -20.39
N ALA A 311 23.35 -19.16 -19.76
CA ALA A 311 24.14 -20.38 -19.84
C ALA A 311 24.14 -20.81 -21.31
N ARG A 312 25.23 -20.47 -22.04
CA ARG A 312 25.51 -21.10 -23.32
C ARG A 312 25.81 -22.58 -23.05
N ILE A 313 24.82 -23.42 -23.33
CA ILE A 313 25.06 -24.84 -23.60
C ILE A 313 25.85 -24.88 -24.90
N THR A 314 27.17 -25.05 -24.81
CA THR A 314 27.96 -25.52 -25.95
C THR A 314 27.84 -27.03 -26.00
N SER A 315 26.97 -27.53 -26.88
CA SER A 315 27.08 -28.87 -27.41
C SER A 315 28.19 -28.89 -28.47
N SER A 316 29.25 -29.65 -28.23
CA SER A 316 30.15 -30.08 -29.29
C SER A 316 30.48 -31.56 -29.10
N LEU A 317 29.67 -32.41 -29.72
CA LEU A 317 30.08 -33.73 -30.17
C LEU A 317 30.75 -33.57 -31.54
N SER A 318 32.04 -33.93 -31.65
CA SER A 318 32.64 -34.65 -32.79
C SER A 318 34.18 -34.59 -32.77
N ARG A 319 34.82 -35.60 -32.18
CA ARG A 319 35.56 -36.68 -32.85
C ARG A 319 36.34 -37.48 -31.82
#